data_AF-A0A4V2VK46-F1
#
_entry.id   AF-A0A4V2VK46-F1
#
_cell.length_a   1.000
_cell.length_b   1.000
_cell.length_c   1.000
_cell.angle_alpha   90.00
_cell.angle_beta   90.00
_cell.angle_gamma   90.00
#
_symmetry.space_group_name_H-M   'P 1'
#
loop_
_entity.id
_entity.type
_entity.pdbx_description
1 polymer ?
#
loop_
_entity_poly.entity_id
_entity_poly.type
_entity_poly.pdbx_seq_one_letter_code
_entity_poly.pdbx_strand_id
1 'polypeptide(L)' 'MKIYTLKFAQPHGAGETINFEAFDLPEALMLAHREAATRDAELWDGETRLCAIRRSKDAPLRRSPIVAAPDIDTDVAA' A
#
# COMPACT_ATOMS: atom_id res chain seq x y z
N MET A 1 12.75 18.84 -7.78
CA MET A 1 11.75 18.38 -6.79
C MET A 1 10.38 18.78 -7.31
N LYS A 2 9.40 17.87 -7.21
CA LYS A 2 8.04 18.07 -7.67
C LYS A 2 7.10 17.92 -6.48
N ILE A 3 6.03 18.72 -6.46
CA ILE A 3 5.01 18.66 -5.42
C ILE A 3 3.95 17.66 -5.86
N TYR A 4 3.68 16.70 -4.99
CA TYR A 4 2.60 15.73 -5.12
C TYR A 4 1.56 15.98 -4.05
N THR A 5 0.33 15.59 -4.34
CA THR A 5 -0.82 15.76 -3.45
C THR A 5 -1.37 14.40 -3.06
N LEU A 6 -1.48 14.13 -1.77
CA LEU A 6 -2.14 12.94 -1.23
C LEU A 6 -3.49 13.33 -0.64
N LYS A 7 -4.56 12.76 -1.17
CA LYS A 7 -5.93 12.98 -0.70
C LYS A 7 -6.40 11.75 0.07
N PHE A 8 -6.68 11.88 1.36
CA PHE A 8 -7.17 10.78 2.17
C PHE A 8 -8.68 10.61 2.02
N ALA A 9 -9.13 9.36 1.90
CA ALA A 9 -10.54 9.05 1.91
C ALA A 9 -11.07 9.15 3.35
N GLN A 10 -12.10 9.97 3.56
CA GLN A 10 -12.69 10.19 4.88
C GLN A 10 -14.20 9.92 4.82
N PRO A 11 -14.72 9.02 5.68
CA PRO A 11 -16.11 8.56 5.58
C PRO A 11 -17.16 9.62 5.95
N HIS A 12 -16.78 10.71 6.61
CA HIS A 12 -17.72 11.69 7.18
C HIS A 12 -17.38 13.16 6.90
N GLY A 13 -16.58 13.49 5.86
CA GLY A 13 -16.29 14.89 5.57
C GLY A 13 -15.26 15.14 4.48
N ALA A 14 -14.83 16.41 4.38
CA ALA A 14 -13.76 16.83 3.49
C ALA A 14 -12.48 16.06 3.86
N GLY A 15 -12.04 15.20 2.94
CA GLY A 15 -10.86 14.38 3.12
C GLY A 15 -9.62 15.24 3.34
N GLU A 16 -8.86 14.91 4.37
CA GLU A 16 -7.55 15.51 4.62
C GLU A 16 -6.70 15.42 3.34
N THR A 17 -6.06 16.52 2.98
CA THR A 17 -5.19 16.60 1.81
C THR A 17 -3.85 17.14 2.26
N ILE A 18 -2.77 16.43 1.93
CA ILE A 18 -1.40 16.86 2.21
C ILE A 18 -0.63 17.04 0.91
N ASN A 19 0.23 18.05 0.89
CA ASN A 19 1.19 18.26 -0.19
C ASN A 19 2.57 17.90 0.31
N PHE A 20 3.34 17.18 -0.49
CA PHE A 20 4.70 16.80 -0.15
C PHE A 20 5.59 16.85 -1.39
N GLU A 21 6.88 17.12 -1.17
CA GLU A 21 7.87 17.15 -2.22
C GLU A 21 8.50 15.77 -2.39
N ALA A 22 8.71 15.37 -3.65
CA ALA A 22 9.51 14.21 -4.00
C ALA A 22 10.38 14.52 -5.22
N PHE A 23 11.53 13.86 -5.31
CA PHE A 23 12.48 13.98 -6.41
C PHE A 23 11.93 13.34 -7.68
N ASP A 24 11.30 12.16 -7.55
CA ASP A 24 10.72 11.39 -8.64
C ASP A 24 9.43 10.67 -8.22
N LEU A 25 8.81 9.96 -9.17
CA LEU A 25 7.58 9.21 -8.94
C LEU A 25 7.77 8.01 -7.98
N PRO A 26 8.84 7.20 -8.07
CA PRO A 26 9.13 6.15 -7.08
C PRO A 26 9.19 6.64 -5.64
N GLU A 27 9.91 7.74 -5.38
CA GLU A 27 9.96 8.35 -4.05
C GLU A 27 8.58 8.85 -3.63
N ALA A 28 7.84 9.46 -4.55
CA ALA A 28 6.49 9.94 -4.27
C ALA A 28 5.54 8.82 -3.84
N LEU A 29 5.62 7.66 -4.50
CA LEU A 29 4.83 6.48 -4.16
C LEU A 29 5.22 5.93 -2.79
N MET A 30 6.51 5.87 -2.48
CA MET A 30 6.99 5.39 -1.17
C MET A 30 6.47 6.28 -0.04
N LEU A 31 6.58 7.60 -0.19
CA LEU A 31 6.07 8.57 0.77
C LEU A 31 4.54 8.48 0.90
N ALA A 32 3.82 8.42 -0.22
CA ALA A 32 2.37 8.27 -0.23
C ALA A 32 1.91 7.00 0.50
N HIS A 33 2.58 5.87 0.27
CA HIS A 33 2.28 4.62 0.98
C HIS A 33 2.59 4.68 2.48
N ARG A 34 3.64 5.41 2.86
CA ARG A 34 4.01 5.61 4.26
C ARG A 34 2.95 6.43 5.00
N GLU A 35 2.47 7.53 4.39
CA GLU A 35 1.47 8.38 5.05
C GLU A 35 0.07 7.78 4.99
N ALA A 36 -0.25 7.05 3.92
CA ALA A 36 -1.47 6.24 3.81
C ALA A 36 -1.33 4.85 4.45
N ALA A 37 -0.51 4.69 5.50
CA ALA A 37 -0.32 3.40 6.16
C ALA A 37 -1.63 2.82 6.74
N THR A 38 -2.49 3.68 7.29
CA THR A 38 -3.67 3.28 8.07
C THR A 38 -5.00 3.57 7.38
N ARG A 39 -4.99 4.26 6.24
CA ARG A 39 -6.19 4.77 5.56
C ARG A 39 -6.04 4.70 4.05
N ASP A 40 -7.18 4.66 3.36
CA ASP A 40 -7.21 4.77 1.91
C ASP A 40 -6.86 6.19 1.48
N ALA A 41 -6.12 6.32 0.38
CA ALA A 41 -5.70 7.60 -0.15
C ALA A 41 -5.57 7.57 -1.68
N GLU A 42 -5.49 8.74 -2.28
CA GLU A 42 -5.23 8.92 -3.71
C GLU A 42 -4.03 9.83 -3.91
N LEU A 43 -3.10 9.43 -4.78
CA LEU A 43 -1.94 10.23 -5.14
C LEU A 43 -2.21 11.01 -6.43
N TRP A 44 -1.93 12.30 -6.39
CA TRP A 44 -2.18 13.26 -7.45
C TRP A 44 -0.92 14.06 -7.79
N ASP A 45 -0.83 14.44 -9.05
CA ASP A 45 0.18 15.31 -9.63
C ASP A 45 -0.54 16.48 -10.33
N GLY A 46 -0.68 17.59 -9.61
CA GLY A 46 -1.60 18.66 -9.97
C GLY A 46 -3.03 18.14 -10.10
N GLU A 47 -3.58 18.20 -11.31
CA GLU A 47 -4.93 17.72 -11.64
C GLU A 47 -4.95 16.25 -12.10
N THR A 48 -3.78 15.63 -12.27
CA THR A 48 -3.66 14.25 -12.75
C THR A 48 -3.64 13.28 -11.56
N ARG A 49 -4.62 12.38 -11.50
CA ARG A 49 -4.60 11.26 -10.56
C ARG A 49 -3.60 10.21 -11.05
N LEU A 50 -2.59 9.91 -10.23
CA LEU A 50 -1.57 8.90 -10.53
C LEU A 50 -1.99 7.51 -10.08
N CYS A 51 -2.41 7.36 -8.83
CA CYS A 51 -2.81 6.07 -8.29
C CYS A 51 -3.78 6.19 -7.10
N ALA A 52 -4.35 5.04 -6.73
CA ALA A 52 -5.15 4.89 -5.51
C ALA A 52 -4.45 3.90 -4.57
N ILE A 53 -4.28 4.28 -3.32
CA ILE A 53 -3.75 3.44 -2.25
C ILE A 53 -4.95 2.92 -1.47
N ARG A 54 -5.17 1.60 -1.54
CA ARG A 54 -6.23 0.91 -0.79
C ARG A 54 -5.59 0.07 0.30
N ARG A 55 -5.93 0.33 1.55
CA ARG A 55 -5.59 -0.47 2.72
C ARG A 55 -6.78 -1.35 3.04
N SER A 56 -6.71 -2.61 2.60
CA SER A 56 -7.60 -3.64 3.13
C SER A 56 -7.39 -3.69 4.64
N LYS A 57 -8.43 -3.40 5.42
CA LYS A 57 -8.44 -3.58 6.89
C LYS A 57 -8.10 -5.02 7.33
N ASP A 58 -7.99 -5.93 6.37
CA ASP A 58 -7.88 -7.37 6.53
C ASP A 58 -6.62 -7.93 5.84
N ALA A 59 -5.51 -7.20 5.89
CA ALA A 59 -4.21 -7.83 5.64
C ALA A 59 -3.68 -8.32 7.00
N PRO A 60 -4.03 -9.55 7.45
CA PRO A 60 -3.33 -10.14 8.57
C PRO A 60 -1.85 -10.14 8.20
N LEU A 61 -1.05 -9.74 9.18
CA LEU A 61 0.40 -9.89 9.22
C LEU A 61 0.83 -11.02 8.28
N ARG A 62 1.54 -10.70 7.19
CA ARG A 62 2.40 -11.69 6.53
C ARG A 62 3.54 -12.04 7.50
N ARG A 63 3.21 -12.71 8.60
CA ARG A 63 4.00 -13.83 9.06
C ARG A 63 3.78 -14.90 8.01
N SER A 64 4.59 -14.85 6.95
CA SER A 64 4.77 -16.04 6.14
C SER A 64 5.14 -17.16 7.12
N PRO A 65 4.38 -18.27 7.23
CA PRO A 65 4.94 -19.45 7.85
C PRO A 65 6.10 -19.87 6.94
N ILE A 66 7.32 -19.72 7.45
CA ILE A 66 8.49 -20.38 6.88
C ILE A 66 8.16 -21.88 6.91
N VAL A 67 7.84 -22.42 5.74
CA VAL A 67 7.96 -23.82 5.30
C VAL A 67 7.70 -24.87 6.38
N ALA A 68 6.50 -25.45 6.38
CA ALA A 68 6.36 -26.87 6.71
C ALA A 68 6.28 -27.62 5.38
N ALA A 69 7.39 -28.21 4.96
CA ALA A 69 7.40 -29.14 3.84
C ALA A 69 6.52 -30.35 4.19
N PRO A 70 5.73 -30.90 3.25
CA PRO A 70 5.02 -32.14 3.50
C PRO A 70 6.03 -33.30 3.54
N ASP A 71 6.02 -34.06 4.63
CA ASP A 71 6.66 -35.37 4.71
C ASP A 71 6.03 -36.26 3.62
N ILE A 72 6.80 -36.58 2.58
CA ILE A 72 6.40 -37.52 1.55
C ILE A 72 6.52 -38.93 2.15
N ASP A 73 5.40 -39.48 2.61
CA ASP A 73 5.25 -40.92 2.86
C ASP A 73 5.43 -41.66 1.53
N THR A 74 6.58 -42.27 1.35
CA THR A 74 6.82 -43.21 0.24
C THR A 74 6.32 -44.58 0.69
N ASP A 75 5.04 -44.84 0.43
CA ASP A 75 4.51 -46.21 0.38
C ASP A 75 5.07 -46.87 -0.89
N VAL A 76 6.11 -47.68 -0.72
CA VAL A 76 6.55 -48.64 -1.73
C VAL A 76 5.88 -49.98 -1.38
N ALA A 77 4.79 -50.23 -2.09
CA ALA A 77 4.23 -51.56 -2.23
C ALA A 77 5.20 -52.46 -3.01
N ALA A 78 5.58 -53.59 -2.42
CA ALA A 78 6.01 -54.79 -3.13
C ALA A 78 5.78 -56.02 -2.24
#